data_AF-A0A2K3DK97-F1
#
_entry.id   AF-A0A2K3DK97-F1
#
_cell.length_a   1.000
_cell.length_b   1.000
_cell.length_c   1.000
_cell.angle_alpha   90.00
_cell.angle_beta   90.00
_cell.angle_gamma   90.00
#
_symmetry.space_group_name_H-M   'P 1'
#
loop_
_entity.id
_entity.type
_entity.pdbx_description
1 polymer ?
#
loop_
_entity_poly.entity_id
_entity_poly.type
_entity_poly.pdbx_seq_one_letter_code
_entity_poly.pdbx_strand_id
1 'polypeptide(L)'
;MSSRTFPLRQGTKLVIKQGDITVEDVDAIVNAANERMLGGGGVDGAIHRAAGPQLVRACAEVPEVYPGVRCPTGEARITPGFHLKARHVIHTVGPIYHNDRVSAPLLASAYRSSVELAAQQGLASLSFPGISTGVFGYPWDKAAQVALESVQEALVAAGEGCSVREVRFVLFGQPLYDHFVEAAEALTAEAEAAPEEAAAAPEEAEALTAEAEAAEADAAEAEAAEVAEVAEAEAEVAEAEVAEAAPAPTPKAAAAAAPEAAEKDL
;
A
#
# COMPACT_ATOMS: atom_id res chain seq x y z
N MET A 1 -26.46 -18.50 -1.36
CA MET A 1 -25.58 -17.42 -1.87
C MET A 1 -24.68 -18.01 -2.93
N SER A 2 -24.48 -17.30 -4.03
CA SER A 2 -23.62 -17.74 -5.14
C SER A 2 -22.17 -17.80 -4.71
N SER A 3 -21.44 -18.82 -5.15
CA SER A 3 -20.02 -19.01 -4.87
C SER A 3 -19.38 -19.76 -6.04
N ARG A 4 -18.23 -19.30 -6.51
CA ARG A 4 -17.39 -19.95 -7.52
C ARG A 4 -15.95 -20.03 -7.04
N THR A 5 -15.23 -21.03 -7.53
CA THR A 5 -13.85 -21.30 -7.15
C THR A 5 -13.00 -21.37 -8.39
N PHE A 6 -11.82 -20.75 -8.34
CA PHE A 6 -10.85 -20.64 -9.42
C PHE A 6 -9.46 -21.01 -8.89
N PRO A 7 -8.61 -21.64 -9.70
CA PRO A 7 -7.19 -21.75 -9.36
C PRO A 7 -6.49 -20.41 -9.54
N LEU A 8 -5.63 -20.03 -8.60
CA LEU A 8 -4.57 -19.03 -8.81
C LEU A 8 -3.23 -19.74 -8.92
N ARG A 9 -2.20 -18.99 -9.31
CA ARG A 9 -0.82 -19.47 -9.35
C ARG A 9 -0.37 -19.99 -7.97
N GLN A 10 0.66 -20.84 -7.98
CA GLN A 10 1.20 -21.54 -6.80
C GLN A 10 0.20 -22.44 -6.05
N GLY A 11 -0.89 -22.86 -6.70
CA GLY A 11 -1.89 -23.75 -6.11
C GLY A 11 -2.78 -23.07 -5.06
N THR A 12 -2.79 -21.73 -5.01
CA THR A 12 -3.72 -20.97 -4.16
C THR A 12 -5.13 -21.06 -4.72
N LYS A 13 -6.12 -21.26 -3.86
CA LYS A 13 -7.53 -21.31 -4.23
C LYS A 13 -8.16 -19.93 -4.13
N LEU A 14 -8.71 -19.40 -5.23
CA LEU A 14 -9.54 -18.21 -5.25
C LEU A 14 -11.01 -18.59 -5.11
N VAL A 15 -11.73 -17.99 -4.16
CA VAL A 15 -13.17 -18.16 -3.99
C VAL A 15 -13.85 -16.82 -4.17
N ILE A 16 -14.76 -16.68 -5.13
CA ILE A 16 -15.61 -15.50 -5.27
C ILE A 16 -17.00 -15.88 -4.80
N LYS A 17 -17.52 -15.17 -3.80
CA LYS A 17 -18.83 -15.47 -3.21
C LYS A 17 -19.60 -14.22 -2.85
N GLN A 18 -20.92 -14.32 -2.90
CA GLN A 18 -21.77 -13.33 -2.26
C GLN A 18 -21.86 -13.60 -0.77
N GLY A 19 -21.86 -12.54 0.04
CA GLY A 19 -22.10 -12.69 1.46
C GLY A 19 -21.72 -11.50 2.32
N ASP A 20 -21.68 -11.78 3.61
CA ASP A 20 -21.24 -10.87 4.65
C ASP A 20 -19.84 -11.30 5.11
N ILE A 21 -18.85 -10.43 4.92
CA ILE A 21 -17.46 -10.71 5.28
C ILE A 21 -17.27 -10.91 6.80
N THR A 22 -18.16 -10.35 7.63
CA THR A 22 -18.03 -10.40 9.10
C THR A 22 -18.26 -11.78 9.69
N VAL A 23 -18.83 -12.71 8.91
CA VAL A 23 -19.10 -14.10 9.35
C VAL A 23 -18.14 -15.12 8.76
N GLU A 24 -17.13 -14.68 8.00
CA GLU A 24 -16.14 -15.56 7.40
C GLU A 24 -15.24 -16.21 8.45
N ASP A 25 -15.08 -17.52 8.32
CA ASP A 25 -14.15 -18.33 9.10
C ASP A 25 -12.89 -18.55 8.27
N VAL A 26 -11.89 -17.69 8.55
CA VAL A 26 -10.58 -17.58 7.88
C VAL A 26 -9.54 -17.05 8.88
N ASP A 27 -8.27 -17.06 8.53
CA ASP A 27 -7.24 -16.50 9.41
C ASP A 27 -7.33 -14.97 9.51
N ALA A 28 -7.59 -14.29 8.40
CA ALA A 28 -7.87 -12.85 8.42
C ALA A 28 -8.94 -12.43 7.42
N ILE A 29 -9.78 -11.50 7.85
CA ILE A 29 -10.59 -10.69 6.93
C ILE A 29 -9.88 -9.38 6.67
N VAL A 30 -10.10 -8.82 5.49
CA VAL A 30 -9.56 -7.52 5.09
C VAL A 30 -10.65 -6.48 5.25
N ASN A 31 -10.31 -5.36 5.88
CA ASN A 31 -11.17 -4.22 6.05
C ASN A 31 -10.76 -3.12 5.05
N ALA A 32 -11.71 -2.66 4.25
CA ALA A 32 -11.55 -1.47 3.39
C ALA A 32 -11.68 -0.20 4.27
N ALA A 33 -10.59 0.15 4.93
CA ALA A 33 -10.52 1.22 5.91
C ALA A 33 -10.28 2.60 5.27
N ASN A 34 -10.32 3.64 6.10
CA ASN A 34 -9.77 4.96 5.81
C ASN A 34 -8.46 5.17 6.58
N GLU A 35 -7.72 6.22 6.25
CA GLU A 35 -6.37 6.48 6.78
C GLU A 35 -6.30 6.61 8.31
N ARG A 36 -7.41 6.99 8.94
CA ARG A 36 -7.48 7.12 10.40
C ARG A 36 -7.57 5.76 11.10
N MET A 37 -8.08 4.72 10.43
CA MET A 37 -8.39 3.38 10.99
C MET A 37 -9.37 3.36 12.18
N LEU A 38 -10.05 4.46 12.51
CA LEU A 38 -10.92 4.55 13.68
C LEU A 38 -12.40 4.24 13.36
N GLY A 39 -12.62 3.35 12.39
CA GLY A 39 -13.94 3.00 11.86
C GLY A 39 -14.50 4.02 10.86
N GLY A 40 -15.74 3.76 10.45
CA GLY A 40 -16.35 4.41 9.29
C GLY A 40 -17.69 3.80 8.89
N GLY A 41 -18.07 3.98 7.62
CA GLY A 41 -19.30 3.45 7.03
C GLY A 41 -19.09 2.13 6.28
N GLY A 42 -20.14 1.66 5.58
CA GLY A 42 -20.04 0.50 4.69
C GLY A 42 -19.52 -0.76 5.38
N VAL A 43 -18.59 -1.46 4.71
CA VAL A 43 -17.97 -2.69 5.21
C VAL A 43 -17.11 -2.45 6.46
N ASP A 44 -16.42 -1.31 6.54
CA ASP A 44 -15.61 -0.92 7.70
C ASP A 44 -16.48 -0.78 8.95
N GLY A 45 -17.59 -0.05 8.83
CA GLY A 45 -18.58 0.05 9.90
C GLY A 45 -19.19 -1.30 10.28
N ALA A 46 -19.42 -2.21 9.32
CA ALA A 46 -19.94 -3.54 9.59
C ALA A 46 -18.94 -4.39 10.38
N ILE A 47 -17.67 -4.39 9.97
CA ILE A 47 -16.57 -5.08 10.66
C ILE A 47 -16.39 -4.54 12.07
N HIS A 48 -16.37 -3.22 12.27
CA HIS A 48 -16.27 -2.62 13.60
C HIS A 48 -17.45 -2.99 14.52
N ARG A 49 -18.68 -3.02 14.00
CA ARG A 49 -19.84 -3.46 14.79
C ARG A 49 -19.75 -4.93 15.17
N ALA A 50 -19.33 -5.80 14.24
CA ALA A 50 -19.24 -7.24 14.45
C ALA A 50 -18.09 -7.61 15.40
N ALA A 51 -16.91 -7.00 15.24
CA ALA A 51 -15.74 -7.24 16.08
C ALA A 51 -15.91 -6.70 17.52
N GLY A 52 -16.75 -5.68 17.69
CA GLY A 52 -17.00 -5.03 18.98
C GLY A 52 -16.04 -3.87 19.29
N PRO A 53 -16.24 -3.19 20.44
CA PRO A 53 -15.52 -1.94 20.77
C PRO A 53 -14.01 -2.12 20.98
N GLN A 54 -13.52 -3.36 21.09
CA GLN A 54 -12.09 -3.64 21.20
C GLN A 54 -11.35 -3.35 19.90
N LEU A 55 -12.00 -3.50 18.74
CA LEU A 55 -11.34 -3.26 17.45
C LEU A 55 -10.89 -1.81 17.31
N VAL A 56 -11.76 -0.83 17.59
CA VAL A 56 -11.38 0.59 17.51
C VAL A 56 -10.30 0.97 18.54
N ARG A 57 -10.26 0.30 19.70
CA ARG A 57 -9.20 0.51 20.70
C ARG A 57 -7.86 0.01 20.19
N ALA A 58 -7.81 -1.19 19.63
CA ALA A 58 -6.60 -1.72 19.01
C ALA A 58 -6.16 -0.88 17.80
N CYS A 59 -7.09 -0.40 16.97
CA CYS A 59 -6.76 0.55 15.91
C CYS A 59 -6.15 1.84 16.46
N ALA A 60 -6.66 2.37 17.59
CA ALA A 60 -6.14 3.58 18.20
C ALA A 60 -4.70 3.43 18.71
N GLU A 61 -4.30 2.20 19.09
CA GLU A 61 -2.94 1.84 19.51
C GLU A 61 -1.94 1.70 18.35
N VAL A 62 -2.42 1.57 17.10
CA VAL A 62 -1.54 1.60 15.93
C VAL A 62 -0.90 2.99 15.83
N PRO A 63 0.46 3.09 15.76
CA PRO A 63 1.15 4.37 15.66
C PRO A 63 0.73 5.17 14.44
N GLU A 64 0.64 6.48 14.60
CA GLU A 64 0.45 7.39 13.47
C GLU A 64 1.77 7.51 12.70
N VAL A 65 1.70 7.37 11.38
CA VAL A 65 2.84 7.58 10.47
C VAL A 65 3.07 9.07 10.27
N TYR A 66 1.99 9.84 10.20
CA TYR A 66 1.95 11.30 10.23
C TYR A 66 0.63 11.75 10.88
N PRO A 67 0.50 13.01 11.33
CA PRO A 67 -0.62 13.44 12.16
C PRO A 67 -1.99 13.05 11.60
N GLY A 68 -2.73 12.23 12.34
CA GLY A 68 -4.06 11.74 11.99
C GLY A 68 -4.11 10.54 11.05
N VAL A 69 -2.97 9.99 10.60
CA VAL A 69 -2.91 8.83 9.70
C VAL A 69 -2.14 7.68 10.31
N ARG A 70 -2.82 6.53 10.41
CA ARG A 70 -2.25 5.25 10.90
C ARG A 70 -1.91 4.30 9.77
N CYS A 71 -2.69 4.35 8.69
CA CYS A 71 -2.48 3.55 7.49
C CYS A 71 -2.60 4.45 6.26
N PRO A 72 -1.48 4.83 5.62
CA PRO A 72 -1.51 5.54 4.36
C PRO A 72 -2.26 4.77 3.27
N THR A 73 -2.79 5.49 2.27
CA THR A 73 -3.41 4.88 1.10
C THR A 73 -2.43 3.93 0.39
N GLY A 74 -2.87 2.70 0.11
CA GLY A 74 -2.06 1.64 -0.50
C GLY A 74 -1.30 0.75 0.48
N GLU A 75 -1.32 1.06 1.78
CA GLU A 75 -0.67 0.25 2.82
C GLU A 75 -1.68 -0.60 3.61
N ALA A 76 -1.17 -1.51 4.45
CA ALA A 76 -1.96 -2.34 5.35
C ALA A 76 -1.41 -2.37 6.79
N ARG A 77 -2.29 -2.59 7.76
CA ARG A 77 -2.01 -2.82 9.20
C ARG A 77 -2.83 -4.01 9.69
N ILE A 78 -2.39 -4.70 10.74
CA ILE A 78 -3.10 -5.87 11.28
C ILE A 78 -3.48 -5.67 12.75
N THR A 79 -4.67 -6.14 13.11
CA THR A 79 -5.17 -6.19 14.50
C THR A 79 -5.84 -7.55 14.78
N PRO A 80 -6.09 -7.92 16.04
CA PRO A 80 -6.91 -9.10 16.37
C PRO A 80 -8.36 -8.98 15.87
N GLY A 81 -9.01 -10.11 15.62
CA GLY A 81 -10.40 -10.19 15.13
C GLY A 81 -11.49 -10.00 16.20
N PHE A 82 -11.13 -10.14 17.48
CA PHE A 82 -12.05 -10.02 18.62
C PHE A 82 -13.27 -10.94 18.52
N HIS A 83 -14.49 -10.41 18.38
CA HIS A 83 -15.72 -11.22 18.28
C HIS A 83 -15.96 -11.81 16.88
N LEU A 84 -15.14 -11.47 15.89
CA LEU A 84 -15.20 -12.10 14.57
C LEU A 84 -14.76 -13.56 14.66
N LYS A 85 -15.23 -14.38 13.71
CA LYS A 85 -14.67 -15.73 13.53
C LYS A 85 -13.25 -15.69 12.98
N ALA A 86 -12.96 -14.68 12.16
CA ALA A 86 -11.63 -14.41 11.67
C ALA A 86 -10.68 -14.06 12.82
N ARG A 87 -9.47 -14.62 12.80
CA ARG A 87 -8.50 -14.45 13.90
C ARG A 87 -7.92 -13.04 13.92
N HIS A 88 -7.78 -12.43 12.74
CA HIS A 88 -7.24 -11.09 12.56
C HIS A 88 -8.11 -10.24 11.61
N VAL A 89 -7.96 -8.92 11.72
CA VAL A 89 -8.42 -7.95 10.72
C VAL A 89 -7.19 -7.28 10.12
N ILE A 90 -7.03 -7.38 8.80
CA ILE A 90 -6.07 -6.58 8.05
C ILE A 90 -6.78 -5.33 7.56
N HIS A 91 -6.40 -4.17 8.06
CA HIS A 91 -6.92 -2.87 7.65
C HIS A 91 -6.06 -2.33 6.53
N THR A 92 -6.66 -2.09 5.36
CA THR A 92 -5.98 -1.52 4.20
C THR A 92 -6.78 -0.36 3.63
N VAL A 93 -6.10 0.62 3.06
CA VAL A 93 -6.74 1.84 2.57
C VAL A 93 -6.62 1.89 1.05
N GLY A 94 -7.75 1.68 0.37
CA GLY A 94 -7.85 1.90 -1.07
C GLY A 94 -8.00 3.40 -1.41
N PRO A 95 -7.74 3.81 -2.66
CA PRO A 95 -7.88 5.19 -3.07
C PRO A 95 -9.34 5.57 -3.28
N ILE A 96 -9.65 6.87 -3.14
CA ILE A 96 -10.81 7.47 -3.80
C ILE A 96 -10.54 7.45 -5.31
N TYR A 97 -11.49 6.96 -6.10
CA TYR A 97 -11.30 6.84 -7.54
C TYR A 97 -11.31 8.21 -8.22
N HIS A 98 -10.27 8.46 -9.02
CA HIS A 98 -10.14 9.65 -9.84
C HIS A 98 -10.03 9.27 -11.32
N ASN A 99 -9.04 8.45 -11.65
CA ASN A 99 -8.82 7.84 -12.95
C ASN A 99 -7.83 6.68 -12.80
N ASP A 100 -7.76 5.81 -13.80
CA ASP A 100 -6.94 4.59 -13.74
C ASP A 100 -5.47 4.88 -13.47
N ARG A 101 -4.89 5.92 -14.10
CA ARG A 101 -3.48 6.27 -13.94
C ARG A 101 -3.10 6.59 -12.49
N VAL A 102 -3.98 7.26 -11.76
CA VAL A 102 -3.72 7.67 -10.36
C VAL A 102 -4.18 6.59 -9.38
N SER A 103 -5.35 6.01 -9.63
CA SER A 103 -6.03 5.15 -8.66
C SER A 103 -5.60 3.68 -8.76
N ALA A 104 -5.28 3.16 -9.96
CA ALA A 104 -4.93 1.74 -10.09
C ALA A 104 -3.67 1.35 -9.31
N PRO A 105 -2.56 2.11 -9.32
CA PRO A 105 -1.36 1.74 -8.55
C PRO A 105 -1.62 1.69 -7.04
N LEU A 106 -2.44 2.60 -6.52
CA LEU A 106 -2.80 2.66 -5.10
C LEU A 106 -3.74 1.53 -4.69
N LEU A 107 -4.74 1.21 -5.52
CA LEU A 107 -5.64 0.08 -5.27
C LEU A 107 -4.85 -1.24 -5.32
N ALA A 108 -3.96 -1.38 -6.30
CA ALA A 108 -3.08 -2.54 -6.42
C ALA A 108 -2.19 -2.69 -5.18
N SER A 109 -1.59 -1.60 -4.72
CA SER A 109 -0.79 -1.57 -3.50
C SER A 109 -1.59 -2.02 -2.27
N ALA A 110 -2.86 -1.60 -2.15
CA ALA A 110 -3.72 -1.99 -1.02
C ALA A 110 -3.93 -3.51 -0.95
N TYR A 111 -4.12 -4.17 -2.11
CA TYR A 111 -4.24 -5.63 -2.19
C TYR A 111 -2.91 -6.33 -1.95
N ARG A 112 -1.82 -5.89 -2.60
CA ARG A 112 -0.48 -6.48 -2.43
C ARG A 112 -0.02 -6.43 -0.98
N SER A 113 -0.07 -5.25 -0.36
CA SER A 113 0.30 -5.05 1.05
C SER A 113 -0.49 -5.95 2.00
N SER A 114 -1.76 -6.23 1.67
CA SER A 114 -2.60 -7.13 2.49
C SER A 114 -2.15 -8.60 2.38
N VAL A 115 -1.84 -9.06 1.17
CA VAL A 115 -1.34 -10.42 0.94
C VAL A 115 0.05 -10.61 1.55
N GLU A 116 0.94 -9.63 1.35
CA GLU A 116 2.29 -9.62 1.92
C GLU A 116 2.24 -9.68 3.45
N LEU A 117 1.41 -8.84 4.08
CA LEU A 117 1.26 -8.84 5.54
C LEU A 117 0.72 -10.18 6.05
N ALA A 118 -0.22 -10.80 5.33
CA ALA A 118 -0.73 -12.11 5.68
C ALA A 118 0.34 -13.21 5.58
N ALA A 119 1.14 -13.19 4.51
CA ALA A 119 2.24 -14.13 4.32
C ALA A 119 3.32 -13.96 5.41
N GLN A 120 3.67 -12.72 5.75
CA GLN A 120 4.61 -12.40 6.83
C GLN A 120 4.12 -12.90 8.21
N GLN A 121 2.82 -12.93 8.43
CA GLN A 121 2.19 -13.44 9.65
C GLN A 121 1.89 -14.95 9.58
N GLY A 122 2.26 -15.63 8.51
CA GLY A 122 2.04 -17.08 8.34
C GLY A 122 0.57 -17.47 8.22
N LEU A 123 -0.30 -16.57 7.75
CA LEU A 123 -1.73 -16.82 7.61
C LEU A 123 -2.01 -17.66 6.36
N ALA A 124 -2.94 -18.61 6.46
CA ALA A 124 -3.26 -19.52 5.36
C ALA A 124 -4.49 -19.09 4.55
N SER A 125 -5.35 -18.24 5.11
CA SER A 125 -6.58 -17.83 4.45
C SER A 125 -6.94 -16.35 4.65
N LEU A 126 -7.33 -15.71 3.55
CA LEU A 126 -7.77 -14.31 3.51
C LEU A 126 -9.16 -14.18 2.92
N SER A 127 -9.94 -13.22 3.42
CA SER A 127 -11.18 -12.77 2.78
C SER A 127 -11.15 -11.27 2.55
N PHE A 128 -11.31 -10.85 1.30
CA PHE A 128 -11.38 -9.47 0.85
C PHE A 128 -12.82 -9.05 0.56
N PRO A 129 -13.20 -7.79 0.85
CA PRO A 129 -14.33 -7.13 0.22
C PRO A 129 -13.88 -6.52 -1.13
N GLY A 130 -14.82 -5.94 -1.88
CA GLY A 130 -14.46 -5.06 -3.01
C GLY A 130 -13.92 -3.72 -2.52
N ILE A 131 -12.61 -3.61 -2.31
CA ILE A 131 -11.97 -2.36 -1.82
C ILE A 131 -12.25 -1.21 -2.79
N SER A 132 -12.56 -0.03 -2.25
CA SER A 132 -12.92 1.20 -2.99
C SER A 132 -14.19 1.16 -3.86
N THR A 133 -14.91 0.03 -3.95
CA THR A 133 -16.12 -0.11 -4.81
C THR A 133 -17.42 0.48 -4.23
N GLY A 134 -17.36 0.98 -3.00
CA GLY A 134 -18.47 1.66 -2.32
C GLY A 134 -18.38 3.18 -2.46
N VAL A 135 -18.32 3.89 -1.33
CA VAL A 135 -18.29 5.37 -1.27
C VAL A 135 -17.08 5.98 -2.01
N PHE A 136 -15.99 5.23 -2.18
CA PHE A 136 -14.81 5.68 -2.93
C PHE A 136 -14.97 5.59 -4.46
N GLY A 137 -16.07 5.02 -4.96
CA GLY A 137 -16.53 5.20 -6.34
C GLY A 137 -15.70 4.50 -7.42
N TYR A 138 -14.87 3.51 -7.07
CA TYR A 138 -14.09 2.79 -8.07
C TYR A 138 -15.01 1.94 -8.98
N PRO A 139 -14.94 2.08 -10.32
CA PRO A 139 -15.72 1.27 -11.25
C PRO A 139 -15.50 -0.23 -11.01
N TRP A 140 -16.60 -0.99 -10.94
CA TRP A 140 -16.57 -2.36 -10.45
C TRP A 140 -15.78 -3.32 -11.35
N ASP A 141 -15.92 -3.18 -12.67
CA ASP A 141 -15.16 -3.91 -13.68
C ASP A 141 -13.65 -3.70 -13.50
N LYS A 142 -13.23 -2.43 -13.40
CA LYS A 142 -11.81 -2.07 -13.23
C LYS A 142 -11.27 -2.47 -11.86
N ALA A 143 -12.07 -2.31 -10.81
CA ALA A 143 -11.67 -2.70 -9.46
C ALA A 143 -11.48 -4.21 -9.35
N ALA A 144 -12.36 -5.00 -9.99
CA ALA A 144 -12.25 -6.46 -10.02
C ALA A 144 -10.96 -6.91 -10.71
N GLN A 145 -10.66 -6.32 -11.87
CA GLN A 145 -9.42 -6.62 -12.59
C GLN A 145 -8.18 -6.32 -11.73
N VAL A 146 -8.04 -5.08 -11.25
CA VAL A 146 -6.89 -4.67 -10.42
C VAL A 146 -6.77 -5.53 -9.16
N ALA A 147 -7.89 -5.88 -8.52
CA ALA A 147 -7.89 -6.70 -7.32
C ALA A 147 -7.32 -8.10 -7.54
N LEU A 148 -7.80 -8.80 -8.57
CA LEU A 148 -7.40 -10.18 -8.83
C LEU A 148 -5.99 -10.29 -9.37
N GLU A 149 -5.61 -9.40 -10.30
CA GLU A 149 -4.24 -9.30 -10.83
C GLU A 149 -3.24 -9.04 -9.68
N SER A 150 -3.51 -8.03 -8.84
CA SER A 150 -2.61 -7.66 -7.74
C SER A 150 -2.47 -8.76 -6.69
N VAL A 151 -3.55 -9.48 -6.38
CA VAL A 151 -3.49 -10.63 -5.47
C VAL A 151 -2.64 -11.75 -6.08
N GLN A 152 -2.84 -12.08 -7.36
CA GLN A 152 -2.05 -13.10 -8.05
C GLN A 152 -0.56 -12.71 -8.10
N GLU A 153 -0.24 -11.46 -8.44
CA GLU A 153 1.12 -10.92 -8.43
C GLU A 153 1.77 -11.05 -7.05
N ALA A 154 1.08 -10.64 -5.98
CA ALA A 154 1.61 -10.73 -4.62
C ALA A 154 1.87 -12.18 -4.19
N LEU A 155 0.97 -13.10 -4.53
CA LEU A 155 1.18 -14.53 -4.28
C LEU A 155 2.41 -15.05 -5.04
N VAL A 156 2.53 -14.70 -6.33
CA VAL A 156 3.70 -15.07 -7.14
C VAL A 156 5.00 -14.54 -6.53
N ALA A 157 5.02 -13.26 -6.15
CA ALA A 157 6.18 -12.60 -5.54
C ALA A 157 6.58 -13.23 -4.18
N ALA A 158 5.61 -13.73 -3.41
CA ALA A 158 5.87 -14.42 -2.15
C ALA A 158 6.56 -15.80 -2.33
N GLY A 159 6.56 -16.36 -3.54
CA GLY A 159 7.22 -17.63 -3.87
C GLY A 159 6.62 -18.88 -3.22
N GLU A 160 7.27 -20.03 -3.41
CA GLU A 160 6.78 -21.35 -2.93
C GLU A 160 6.61 -21.43 -1.40
N GLY A 161 7.28 -20.56 -0.66
CA GLY A 161 7.16 -20.44 0.80
C GLY A 161 5.91 -19.71 1.28
N CYS A 162 5.07 -19.19 0.37
CA CYS A 162 3.86 -18.46 0.73
C CYS A 162 2.90 -19.31 1.58
N SER A 163 2.52 -18.79 2.75
CA SER A 163 1.59 -19.47 3.65
C SER A 163 0.15 -19.42 3.14
N VAL A 164 -0.21 -18.40 2.36
CA VAL A 164 -1.58 -18.15 1.90
C VAL A 164 -1.98 -19.22 0.89
N ARG A 165 -2.97 -20.05 1.23
CA ARG A 165 -3.51 -21.14 0.40
C ARG A 165 -4.91 -20.86 -0.13
N GLU A 166 -5.63 -19.92 0.49
CA GLU A 166 -6.97 -19.56 0.08
C GLU A 166 -7.20 -18.06 0.17
N VAL A 167 -7.68 -17.47 -0.93
CA VAL A 167 -8.13 -16.08 -0.97
C VAL A 167 -9.60 -16.06 -1.36
N ARG A 168 -10.43 -15.39 -0.56
CA ARG A 168 -11.85 -15.19 -0.85
C ARG A 168 -12.12 -13.73 -1.21
N PHE A 169 -13.02 -13.50 -2.15
CA PHE A 169 -13.69 -12.22 -2.33
C PHE A 169 -15.15 -12.39 -1.91
N VAL A 170 -15.54 -11.69 -0.85
CA VAL A 170 -16.88 -11.72 -0.25
C VAL A 170 -17.60 -10.43 -0.58
N LEU A 171 -18.50 -10.52 -1.55
CA LEU A 171 -19.05 -9.36 -2.23
C LEU A 171 -20.52 -9.17 -1.89
N PHE A 172 -20.89 -7.92 -1.61
CA PHE A 172 -22.26 -7.57 -1.31
C PHE A 172 -23.00 -7.22 -2.61
N GLY A 173 -24.01 -8.02 -2.95
CA GLY A 173 -24.85 -7.81 -4.14
C GLY A 173 -24.37 -8.58 -5.37
N GLN A 174 -25.35 -8.98 -6.20
CA GLN A 174 -25.14 -9.74 -7.42
C GLN A 174 -24.28 -9.00 -8.47
N PRO A 175 -24.49 -7.70 -8.76
CA PRO A 175 -23.73 -7.04 -9.82
C PRO A 175 -22.22 -6.98 -9.58
N LEU A 176 -21.79 -6.67 -8.34
CA LEU A 176 -20.36 -6.67 -8.01
C LEU A 176 -19.77 -8.08 -8.06
N TYR A 177 -20.53 -9.08 -7.61
CA TYR A 177 -20.15 -10.49 -7.71
C TYR A 177 -19.92 -10.91 -9.17
N ASP A 178 -20.80 -10.50 -10.09
CA ASP A 178 -20.69 -10.87 -11.50
C ASP A 178 -19.40 -10.31 -12.13
N HIS A 179 -19.06 -9.04 -11.87
CA HIS A 179 -17.80 -8.45 -12.36
C HIS A 179 -16.55 -9.17 -11.83
N PHE A 180 -16.55 -9.59 -10.56
CA PHE A 180 -15.43 -10.37 -10.03
C PHE A 180 -15.35 -11.77 -10.64
N VAL A 181 -16.48 -12.41 -10.91
CA VAL A 181 -16.52 -13.70 -11.60
C VAL A 181 -15.98 -13.58 -13.03
N GLU A 182 -16.42 -12.56 -13.79
CA GLU A 182 -15.93 -12.28 -15.14
C GLU A 182 -14.41 -12.03 -15.14
N ALA A 183 -13.91 -11.21 -14.21
CA ALA A 183 -12.48 -10.94 -14.09
C ALA A 183 -11.67 -12.20 -13.71
N ALA A 184 -12.20 -13.09 -12.87
CA ALA A 184 -11.53 -14.34 -12.54
C ALA A 184 -11.53 -15.33 -13.70
N GLU A 185 -12.62 -15.41 -14.47
CA GLU A 185 -12.66 -16.22 -15.69
C GLU A 185 -11.61 -15.74 -16.70
N ALA A 186 -11.49 -14.42 -16.91
CA ALA A 186 -10.44 -13.85 -17.76
C ALA A 186 -9.02 -14.17 -17.25
N LEU A 187 -8.75 -13.93 -15.97
CA LEU A 187 -7.43 -14.17 -15.36
C LEU A 187 -7.00 -15.64 -15.46
N THR A 188 -7.93 -16.58 -15.28
CA THR A 188 -7.64 -18.02 -15.40
C THR A 188 -7.47 -18.48 -16.83
N ALA A 189 -8.23 -17.93 -17.78
CA ALA A 189 -8.08 -18.25 -19.19
C ALA A 189 -6.69 -17.81 -19.73
N GLU A 190 -6.20 -16.65 -19.31
CA GLU A 190 -4.85 -16.18 -19.66
C GLU A 190 -3.75 -17.08 -19.09
N ALA A 191 -3.93 -17.62 -17.88
CA ALA A 191 -2.98 -18.54 -17.27
C ALA A 191 -2.91 -19.90 -17.98
N GLU A 192 -4.03 -20.38 -18.56
CA GLU A 192 -4.07 -21.60 -19.36
C GLU A 192 -3.53 -21.39 -20.79
N ALA A 193 -3.63 -20.17 -21.33
CA ALA A 193 -3.16 -19.82 -22.66
C ALA A 193 -1.66 -19.49 -22.74
N ALA A 194 -1.00 -19.18 -21.62
CA ALA A 194 0.45 -18.97 -21.55
C ALA A 194 1.18 -20.32 -21.59
N PRO A 195 1.94 -20.64 -22.67
CA PRO A 195 2.67 -21.90 -22.72
C PRO A 195 3.78 -21.95 -21.66
N GLU A 196 4.13 -23.17 -21.28
CA GLU A 196 5.27 -23.60 -20.48
C GLU A 196 6.62 -23.27 -21.17
N GLU A 197 6.84 -22.02 -21.58
CA GLU A 197 8.00 -21.58 -22.37
C GLU A 197 9.09 -20.90 -21.52
N ALA A 198 8.97 -20.96 -20.19
CA ALA A 198 10.00 -20.48 -19.26
C ALA A 198 10.97 -21.59 -18.81
N ALA A 199 10.80 -22.85 -19.26
CA ALA A 199 11.62 -23.99 -18.84
C ALA A 199 12.76 -24.36 -19.82
N ALA A 200 12.93 -23.62 -20.93
CA ALA A 200 13.96 -23.94 -21.92
C ALA A 200 14.64 -22.68 -22.48
N ALA A 201 15.63 -22.15 -21.74
CA ALA A 201 16.85 -21.54 -22.31
C ALA A 201 17.78 -21.05 -21.18
N PRO A 202 18.83 -21.81 -20.79
CA PRO A 202 19.89 -21.26 -19.94
C PRO A 202 21.13 -20.78 -20.73
N GLU A 203 21.12 -20.70 -22.07
CA GLU A 203 22.38 -20.45 -22.82
C GLU A 203 22.49 -19.09 -23.54
N GLU A 204 21.41 -18.30 -23.67
CA GLU A 204 21.48 -16.98 -24.35
C GLU A 204 21.62 -15.79 -23.37
N ALA A 205 21.44 -16.00 -22.07
CA ALA A 205 21.53 -14.93 -21.06
C ALA A 205 22.97 -14.53 -20.71
N GLU A 206 23.96 -15.44 -20.83
CA GLU A 206 25.37 -15.12 -20.54
C GLU A 206 26.05 -14.27 -21.63
N ALA A 207 25.53 -14.28 -22.86
CA ALA A 207 26.07 -13.46 -23.95
C ALA A 207 25.65 -11.99 -23.85
N LEU A 208 24.43 -11.72 -23.38
CA LEU A 208 23.89 -10.35 -23.24
C LEU A 208 24.43 -9.62 -22.01
N THR A 209 24.85 -10.32 -20.95
CA THR A 209 25.46 -9.71 -19.77
C THR A 209 26.85 -9.13 -20.06
N ALA A 210 27.61 -9.75 -20.97
CA ALA A 210 28.95 -9.27 -21.32
C ALA A 210 28.95 -7.98 -22.17
N GLU A 211 27.91 -7.77 -23.00
CA GLU A 211 27.80 -6.55 -23.81
C GLU A 211 27.21 -5.36 -23.02
N ALA A 212 26.39 -5.62 -21.99
CA ALA A 212 25.84 -4.59 -21.12
C ALA A 212 26.88 -4.01 -20.14
N GLU A 213 27.74 -4.85 -19.55
CA GLU A 213 28.80 -4.38 -18.63
C GLU A 213 29.86 -3.51 -19.32
N ALA A 214 30.07 -3.67 -20.62
CA ALA A 214 30.98 -2.82 -21.39
C ALA A 214 30.40 -1.42 -21.70
N ALA A 215 29.08 -1.30 -21.81
CA ALA A 215 28.41 -0.03 -22.08
C ALA A 215 28.25 0.86 -20.84
N GLU A 216 28.15 0.26 -19.65
CA GLU A 216 28.03 1.00 -18.38
C GLU A 216 29.35 1.66 -17.95
N ALA A 217 30.50 1.11 -18.37
CA ALA A 217 31.80 1.70 -18.10
C ALA A 217 32.10 2.98 -18.92
N ASP A 218 31.59 3.06 -20.15
CA ASP A 218 31.81 4.21 -21.06
C ASP A 218 30.93 5.42 -20.67
N ALA A 219 29.72 5.17 -20.15
CA ALA A 219 28.80 6.21 -19.68
C ALA A 219 29.28 6.89 -18.39
N ALA A 220 29.88 6.13 -17.47
CA ALA A 220 30.39 6.66 -16.20
C ALA A 220 31.59 7.60 -16.36
N GLU A 221 32.41 7.42 -17.42
CA GLU A 221 33.56 8.29 -17.71
C GLU A 221 33.14 9.62 -18.35
N ALA A 222 32.01 9.66 -19.07
CA ALA A 222 31.44 10.88 -19.64
C ALA A 222 30.74 11.75 -18.58
N GLU A 223 30.02 11.15 -17.63
CA GLU A 223 29.31 11.89 -16.57
C GLU A 223 30.26 12.54 -15.57
N ALA A 224 31.41 11.91 -15.27
CA ALA A 224 32.43 12.48 -14.39
C ALA A 224 33.13 13.73 -14.97
N ALA A 225 33.19 13.87 -16.30
CA ALA A 225 33.78 15.04 -16.96
C ALA A 225 32.86 16.27 -16.91
N GLU A 226 31.54 16.07 -17.01
CA GLU A 226 30.55 17.15 -16.96
C GLU A 226 30.41 17.74 -15.54
N VAL A 227 30.50 16.91 -14.50
CA VAL A 227 30.41 17.36 -13.09
C VAL A 227 31.64 18.18 -12.66
N ALA A 228 32.81 17.94 -13.28
CA ALA A 228 34.02 18.70 -12.99
C ALA A 228 33.98 20.13 -13.60
N GLU A 229 33.37 20.30 -14.79
CA GLU A 229 33.27 21.61 -15.46
C GLU A 229 32.27 22.55 -14.74
N VAL A 230 31.20 21.99 -14.16
CA VAL A 230 30.20 22.76 -13.40
C VAL A 230 30.75 23.21 -12.03
N ALA A 231 31.61 22.41 -11.39
CA ALA A 231 32.21 22.75 -10.12
C ALA A 231 33.26 23.89 -10.21
N GLU A 232 33.98 24.00 -11.33
CA GLU A 232 34.90 25.14 -11.56
C GLU A 232 34.14 26.45 -11.83
N ALA A 233 32.98 26.38 -12.50
CA ALA A 233 32.15 27.55 -12.77
C ALA A 233 31.46 28.12 -11.52
N GLU A 234 31.06 27.28 -10.55
CA GLU A 234 30.45 27.75 -9.29
C GLU A 234 31.46 28.39 -8.32
N ALA A 235 32.74 28.05 -8.43
CA ALA A 235 33.80 28.64 -7.62
C ALA A 235 34.14 30.09 -8.02
N GLU A 236 34.09 30.42 -9.32
CA GLU A 236 34.32 31.81 -9.80
C GLU A 236 33.19 32.78 -9.40
N VAL A 237 31.96 32.29 -9.24
CA VAL A 237 30.81 33.13 -8.83
C VAL A 237 30.87 33.48 -7.34
N ALA A 238 31.39 32.57 -6.51
CA ALA A 238 31.51 32.79 -5.06
C ALA A 238 32.58 33.83 -4.68
N GLU A 239 33.65 34.00 -5.48
CA GLU A 239 34.67 35.03 -5.20
C GLU A 239 34.23 36.46 -5.55
N ALA A 240 33.18 36.62 -6.37
CA ALA A 240 32.66 37.93 -6.76
C ALA A 240 31.73 38.58 -5.70
N GLU A 241 31.07 37.79 -4.84
CA GLU A 241 30.12 38.30 -3.84
C GLU A 241 30.77 38.80 -2.53
N VAL A 242 32.07 38.59 -2.31
CA VAL A 242 32.75 39.00 -1.06
C VAL A 242 33.16 40.49 -1.05
N ALA A 243 32.97 41.23 -2.14
CA ALA A 243 33.46 42.61 -2.28
C ALA A 243 32.49 43.72 -1.79
N GLU A 244 31.24 43.41 -1.45
CA GLU A 244 30.25 44.44 -1.06
C GLU A 244 29.63 44.20 0.33
N ALA A 245 30.41 44.43 1.39
CA ALA A 245 29.87 44.50 2.76
C ALA A 245 30.47 45.67 3.53
N ALA A 246 29.72 46.78 3.60
CA ALA A 246 30.02 47.91 4.49
C ALA A 246 29.51 47.64 5.92
N PRO A 247 30.24 48.04 6.99
CA PRO A 247 29.87 47.69 8.35
C PRO A 247 28.80 48.63 8.95
N ALA A 248 27.82 48.04 9.65
CA ALA A 248 26.82 48.74 10.46
C ALA A 248 27.35 49.06 11.88
N PRO A 249 26.87 50.14 12.54
CA PRO A 249 27.38 50.54 13.85
C PRO A 249 26.76 49.77 15.02
N THR A 250 27.56 49.58 16.07
CA THR A 250 27.29 48.81 17.30
C THR A 250 26.40 49.54 18.31
N PRO A 251 25.55 48.82 19.07
CA PRO A 251 24.80 49.39 20.19
C PRO A 251 25.60 49.39 21.50
N LYS A 252 25.41 50.45 22.29
CA LYS A 252 26.04 50.72 23.59
C LYS A 252 25.22 50.11 24.73
N ALA A 253 25.90 49.46 25.68
CA ALA A 253 25.33 48.86 26.89
C ALA A 253 25.27 49.81 28.11
N ALA A 254 24.55 49.34 29.15
CA ALA A 254 24.37 49.83 30.54
C ALA A 254 23.02 50.54 30.80
N ALA A 255 22.26 50.30 31.88
CA ALA A 255 22.60 49.74 33.19
C ALA A 255 21.38 49.13 33.92
N ALA A 256 21.67 48.33 34.96
CA ALA A 256 20.74 47.71 35.90
C ALA A 256 20.19 48.67 36.98
N ALA A 257 18.98 48.39 37.47
CA ALA A 257 18.54 48.70 38.84
C ALA A 257 17.38 47.76 39.26
N ALA A 258 17.41 47.36 40.52
CA ALA A 258 16.60 46.33 41.20
C ALA A 258 15.26 46.91 41.75
N PRO A 259 14.41 46.10 42.44
CA PRO A 259 12.95 46.29 42.53
C PRO A 259 12.45 47.04 43.77
N GLU A 260 11.22 47.57 43.75
CA GLU A 260 10.53 48.06 44.96
C GLU A 260 9.00 47.84 44.95
N ALA A 261 8.55 47.22 46.05
CA ALA A 261 7.30 47.27 46.82
C ALA A 261 5.88 47.48 46.21
N ALA A 262 5.02 46.56 46.66
CA ALA A 262 3.61 46.63 47.07
C ALA A 262 2.87 47.98 47.25
N GLU A 263 1.61 48.03 46.79
CA GLU A 263 0.39 48.58 47.43
C GLU A 263 -0.83 48.22 46.55
N LYS A 264 -1.80 47.39 46.98
CA LYS A 264 -3.12 47.76 47.56
C LYS A 264 -3.71 49.09 47.06
N ASP A 265 -4.80 49.05 46.29
CA ASP A 265 -6.15 49.42 46.74
C ASP A 265 -7.17 49.49 45.58
N LEU A 266 -8.41 49.08 45.91
CA LEU A 266 -9.71 49.26 45.23
C LEU A 266 -10.04 48.47 43.95
#